data_AF-D0MRW6-F1
#
_entry.id   AF-D0MRW6-F1
#
_cell.length_a   1.000
_cell.length_b   1.000
_cell.length_c   1.000
_cell.angle_alpha   90.00
_cell.angle_beta   90.00
_cell.angle_gamma   90.00
#
_symmetry.space_group_name_H-M   'P 1'
#
loop_
_entity.id
_entity.type
_entity.pdbx_description
1 polymer ?
#
loop_
_entity_poly.entity_id
_entity_poly.type
_entity_poly.pdbx_seq_one_letter_code
_entity_poly.pdbx_strand_id
1 'polypeptide(L)'
;MAKVFLALSAALTKAAPVTASVPLTFVNSCSYLISLYDNSETETIAAGSSTSRDLASGYNGMFRRGTGDEATLAEFTVSGGYTWYDISVIPPGSSSCSSYEACKELTGKSGYNVAMSIVPDTSSTKSVSSSCATLTCQSKQCSDAYLFPSDDTKTHSCPDTLPFTVTFCPGGSSASTITTSSSTQSSTQSATQSTAATTAPAATTAAPKVQGDYKSGTVSTTTAPSTATQTSTSTSSTSTTQTSTGSAASFSSATISSSFVYSGTDPGSGTGTYGKVTEMSSCTTGTVSISDPVGPLSEEVSMVFRGPLSEWTKVSSYSQNGTQDNMIFMNNLNVDYTGADSSPQGYSTDDGSGTATSSTVFGGSLADASDASVTGGGPCVSTGCEVNIMTETNCADQDGCIGYYDDMGFHGWDGGMKMFVTKVQMPTGSTVNRPAIWMLNAQVVRANQYGCSCRGEGSEGGCGELDIAEVIETNTDKDKVSTHYYFLDGSVSPGGDNYAARPTDSAVTYVTIIDNSSSGTVKIIELGGDDFDFDVDAVSADQVTSWVEASVENLLG
;
A
#
# COMPACT_ATOMS: atom_id res chain seq x y z
N MET A 1 -23.74 14.06 -0.30
CA MET A 1 -22.99 15.34 -0.32
C MET A 1 -21.47 15.07 -0.39
N ALA A 2 -20.85 15.18 -1.59
CA ALA A 2 -19.40 15.15 -2.05
C ALA A 2 -19.19 14.54 -3.48
N LYS A 3 -18.80 15.38 -4.47
CA LYS A 3 -18.47 15.21 -5.92
C LYS A 3 -17.47 16.45 -6.29
N VAL A 4 -16.86 16.81 -7.47
CA VAL A 4 -15.68 17.76 -7.77
C VAL A 4 -15.52 18.45 -9.24
N PHE A 5 -14.43 19.14 -9.66
CA PHE A 5 -14.12 19.66 -11.05
C PHE A 5 -12.81 19.01 -11.63
N LEU A 6 -12.25 19.44 -12.78
CA LEU A 6 -11.03 18.94 -13.50
C LEU A 6 -11.17 17.61 -14.31
N ALA A 7 -10.37 17.39 -15.39
CA ALA A 7 -10.86 16.91 -16.71
C ALA A 7 -10.06 15.83 -17.52
N LEU A 8 -10.71 15.30 -18.58
CA LEU A 8 -10.27 14.44 -19.72
C LEU A 8 -9.80 12.98 -19.40
N SER A 9 -9.55 12.10 -20.39
CA SER A 9 -10.46 11.29 -21.28
C SER A 9 -9.60 10.61 -22.39
N ALA A 10 -9.75 9.41 -22.99
CA ALA A 10 -10.56 8.14 -22.95
C ALA A 10 -9.92 7.18 -24.05
N ALA A 11 -10.36 6.00 -24.56
CA ALA A 11 -11.05 4.73 -24.16
C ALA A 11 -11.23 3.83 -25.46
N LEU A 12 -11.41 2.50 -25.56
CA LEU A 12 -11.15 1.28 -24.74
C LEU A 12 -11.43 -0.04 -25.56
N THR A 13 -10.54 -1.07 -25.58
CA THR A 13 -10.88 -2.49 -26.00
C THR A 13 -9.99 -3.60 -25.34
N LYS A 14 -10.54 -4.81 -25.01
CA LYS A 14 -9.97 -5.79 -24.00
C LYS A 14 -10.20 -7.32 -24.22
N ALA A 15 -9.52 -8.19 -23.41
CA ALA A 15 -9.75 -9.65 -23.15
C ALA A 15 -9.03 -10.17 -21.83
N ALA A 16 -9.25 -11.41 -21.30
CA ALA A 16 -8.90 -11.82 -19.88
C ALA A 16 -8.26 -13.25 -19.57
N PRO A 17 -7.66 -13.54 -18.36
CA PRO A 17 -6.81 -14.73 -18.00
C PRO A 17 -7.10 -15.53 -16.65
N VAL A 18 -6.06 -16.13 -15.96
CA VAL A 18 -6.11 -17.28 -14.97
C VAL A 18 -4.97 -17.30 -13.86
N THR A 19 -5.09 -18.15 -12.80
CA THR A 19 -4.36 -18.36 -11.48
C THR A 19 -2.88 -18.83 -11.38
N ALA A 20 -2.21 -18.65 -10.19
CA ALA A 20 -0.87 -19.22 -9.82
C ALA A 20 -0.65 -19.59 -8.30
N SER A 21 0.41 -20.38 -7.94
CA SER A 21 0.78 -20.79 -6.54
C SER A 21 2.22 -21.35 -6.35
N VAL A 22 2.74 -21.49 -5.11
CA VAL A 22 4.13 -21.89 -4.75
C VAL A 22 4.27 -23.38 -4.31
N PRO A 23 5.05 -24.24 -5.00
CA PRO A 23 5.18 -25.66 -4.62
C PRO A 23 6.17 -25.93 -3.47
N LEU A 24 5.72 -26.59 -2.40
CA LEU A 24 6.52 -26.99 -1.24
C LEU A 24 6.46 -28.51 -1.02
N THR A 25 7.63 -29.18 -0.98
CA THR A 25 7.72 -30.64 -0.78
C THR A 25 8.44 -31.00 0.52
N PHE A 26 7.81 -31.84 1.35
CA PHE A 26 8.36 -32.36 2.60
C PHE A 26 8.90 -33.77 2.40
N VAL A 27 10.18 -33.98 2.69
CA VAL A 27 10.87 -35.27 2.55
C VAL A 27 11.24 -35.81 3.94
N ASN A 28 10.86 -37.05 4.24
CA ASN A 28 11.25 -37.72 5.46
C ASN A 28 12.46 -38.65 5.23
N SER A 29 13.67 -38.14 5.45
CA SER A 29 14.91 -38.93 5.45
C SER A 29 15.24 -39.53 6.83
N CYS A 30 14.30 -39.49 7.78
CA CYS A 30 14.46 -40.15 9.08
C CYS A 30 14.13 -41.65 8.99
N SER A 31 14.71 -42.47 9.89
CA SER A 31 14.42 -43.91 10.02
C SER A 31 13.09 -44.21 10.73
N TYR A 32 12.27 -43.19 10.96
CA TYR A 32 10.99 -43.23 11.68
C TYR A 32 9.98 -42.30 10.99
N LEU A 33 8.68 -42.47 11.29
CA LEU A 33 7.63 -41.60 10.75
C LEU A 33 7.74 -40.16 11.25
N ILE A 34 7.48 -39.20 10.36
CA ILE A 34 7.29 -37.80 10.70
C ILE A 34 5.80 -37.54 10.78
N SER A 35 5.37 -36.97 11.90
CA SER A 35 4.04 -36.40 12.08
C SER A 35 4.16 -34.93 11.68
N LEU A 36 3.94 -34.60 10.40
CA LEU A 36 3.98 -33.23 9.91
C LEU A 36 2.78 -32.47 10.49
N TYR A 37 3.03 -31.33 11.12
CA TYR A 37 2.01 -30.46 11.72
C TYR A 37 2.20 -29.03 11.24
N ASP A 38 1.11 -28.38 10.82
CA ASP A 38 1.06 -27.04 10.21
C ASP A 38 0.27 -26.02 11.06
N ASN A 39 0.21 -26.27 12.37
CA ASN A 39 -0.67 -25.61 13.36
C ASN A 39 -2.19 -25.86 13.20
N SER A 40 -2.66 -26.51 12.13
CA SER A 40 -4.06 -26.93 11.98
C SER A 40 -4.20 -28.45 12.03
N GLU A 41 -3.64 -29.16 11.06
CA GLU A 41 -3.82 -30.60 10.84
C GLU A 41 -2.51 -31.38 10.93
N THR A 42 -2.61 -32.72 11.01
CA THR A 42 -1.45 -33.61 11.15
C THR A 42 -1.43 -34.69 10.08
N GLU A 43 -0.39 -34.70 9.24
CA GLU A 43 -0.14 -35.76 8.25
C GLU A 43 0.99 -36.69 8.71
N THR A 44 0.94 -37.98 8.34
CA THR A 44 2.02 -38.94 8.60
C THR A 44 2.85 -39.21 7.35
N ILE A 45 4.09 -38.72 7.33
CA ILE A 45 5.07 -39.05 6.29
C ILE A 45 5.88 -40.28 6.75
N ALA A 46 5.77 -41.39 6.03
CA ALA A 46 6.54 -42.60 6.31
C ALA A 46 8.05 -42.39 6.05
N ALA A 47 8.89 -43.22 6.66
CA ALA A 47 10.35 -43.18 6.48
C ALA A 47 10.72 -43.39 4.99
N GLY A 48 11.57 -42.51 4.44
CA GLY A 48 11.94 -42.52 3.02
C GLY A 48 10.85 -42.07 2.05
N SER A 49 9.75 -41.48 2.56
CA SER A 49 8.63 -40.98 1.75
C SER A 49 8.56 -39.44 1.78
N SER A 50 7.70 -38.87 0.93
CA SER A 50 7.44 -37.43 0.87
C SER A 50 5.95 -37.13 0.73
N THR A 51 5.58 -35.88 1.05
CA THR A 51 4.28 -35.27 0.75
C THR A 51 4.51 -33.83 0.29
N SER A 52 3.51 -33.19 -0.33
CA SER A 52 3.63 -31.83 -0.85
C SER A 52 2.45 -30.95 -0.45
N ARG A 53 2.64 -29.64 -0.57
CA ARG A 53 1.65 -28.57 -0.43
C ARG A 53 1.94 -27.53 -1.49
N ASP A 54 0.91 -26.82 -1.92
CA ASP A 54 1.08 -25.55 -2.61
C ASP A 54 0.75 -24.43 -1.62
N LEU A 55 1.70 -23.54 -1.38
CA LEU A 55 1.47 -22.33 -0.58
C LEU A 55 0.87 -21.27 -1.50
N ALA A 56 -0.29 -20.73 -1.13
CA ALA A 56 -0.88 -19.58 -1.80
C ALA A 56 -0.15 -18.28 -1.40
N SER A 57 -0.27 -17.24 -2.22
CA SER A 57 0.10 -15.89 -1.80
C SER A 57 -0.71 -15.49 -0.55
N GLY A 58 -0.05 -14.85 0.41
CA GLY A 58 -0.60 -14.58 1.74
C GLY A 58 -0.47 -15.74 2.74
N TYR A 59 0.13 -16.89 2.37
CA TYR A 59 0.45 -17.92 3.36
C TYR A 59 1.45 -17.38 4.38
N ASN A 60 1.12 -17.50 5.67
CA ASN A 60 2.04 -17.31 6.79
C ASN A 60 1.84 -18.47 7.78
N GLY A 61 2.92 -19.12 8.18
CA GLY A 61 2.84 -20.24 9.13
C GLY A 61 4.15 -21.01 9.28
N MET A 62 4.12 -22.04 10.13
CA MET A 62 5.27 -22.91 10.35
C MET A 62 4.91 -24.39 10.30
N PHE A 63 5.84 -25.18 9.76
CA PHE A 63 5.75 -26.62 9.69
C PHE A 63 6.71 -27.26 10.69
N ARG A 64 6.20 -28.21 11.49
CA ARG A 64 7.00 -28.89 12.52
C ARG A 64 6.70 -30.37 12.67
N ARG A 65 7.57 -31.08 13.39
CA ARG A 65 7.36 -32.48 13.76
C ARG A 65 6.52 -32.58 15.04
N GLY A 66 5.22 -32.82 14.85
CA GLY A 66 4.24 -33.07 15.91
C GLY A 66 3.66 -31.80 16.54
N THR A 67 2.61 -31.97 17.32
CA THR A 67 1.83 -30.86 17.91
C THR A 67 2.53 -30.15 19.08
N GLY A 68 3.57 -30.76 19.67
CA GLY A 68 4.34 -30.18 20.77
C GLY A 68 5.03 -28.86 20.41
N ASP A 69 5.20 -27.98 21.39
CA ASP A 69 5.83 -26.67 21.25
C ASP A 69 7.37 -26.76 21.22
N GLU A 70 7.97 -27.70 21.95
CA GLU A 70 9.40 -28.01 21.83
C GLU A 70 9.70 -28.75 20.51
N ALA A 71 9.92 -27.97 19.45
CA ALA A 71 10.11 -28.47 18.11
C ALA A 71 10.97 -27.54 17.23
N THR A 72 11.72 -28.15 16.33
CA THR A 72 12.37 -27.45 15.21
C THR A 72 11.29 -27.00 14.23
N LEU A 73 11.25 -25.72 13.89
CA LEU A 73 10.26 -25.13 12.99
C LEU A 73 10.91 -24.84 11.62
N ALA A 74 10.19 -25.13 10.54
CA ALA A 74 10.41 -24.49 9.24
C ALA A 74 9.35 -23.42 9.09
N GLU A 75 9.74 -22.15 9.16
CA GLU A 75 8.82 -21.01 9.09
C GLU A 75 8.78 -20.49 7.64
N PHE A 76 7.59 -20.15 7.14
CA PHE A 76 7.37 -19.70 5.77
C PHE A 76 6.36 -18.56 5.72
N THR A 77 6.67 -17.52 4.94
CA THR A 77 5.71 -16.50 4.52
C THR A 77 5.82 -16.27 3.02
N VAL A 78 4.73 -16.48 2.28
CA VAL A 78 4.62 -16.11 0.86
C VAL A 78 3.96 -14.75 0.79
N SER A 79 4.75 -13.69 0.62
CA SER A 79 4.25 -12.32 0.58
C SER A 79 5.20 -11.39 -0.16
N GLY A 80 4.65 -10.48 -0.96
CA GLY A 80 5.41 -9.53 -1.76
C GLY A 80 6.36 -10.22 -2.76
N GLY A 81 5.90 -11.23 -3.50
CA GLY A 81 6.67 -11.91 -4.56
C GLY A 81 7.84 -12.75 -4.05
N TYR A 82 8.01 -12.83 -2.72
CA TYR A 82 9.02 -13.65 -2.07
C TYR A 82 8.37 -14.73 -1.22
N THR A 83 8.92 -15.93 -1.31
CA THR A 83 8.87 -16.86 -0.18
C THR A 83 9.99 -16.46 0.77
N TRP A 84 9.60 -15.85 1.88
CA TRP A 84 10.42 -15.68 3.08
C TRP A 84 10.40 -16.99 3.86
N TYR A 85 11.55 -17.38 4.39
CA TYR A 85 11.69 -18.63 5.14
C TYR A 85 12.87 -18.60 6.09
N ASP A 86 12.74 -19.34 7.18
CA ASP A 86 13.83 -19.61 8.12
C ASP A 86 13.64 -20.96 8.82
N ILE A 87 14.62 -21.31 9.64
CA ILE A 87 14.49 -22.36 10.63
C ILE A 87 14.50 -21.70 12.00
N SER A 88 13.67 -22.17 12.93
CA SER A 88 13.66 -21.69 14.31
C SER A 88 13.83 -22.82 15.30
N VAL A 89 14.66 -22.57 16.31
CA VAL A 89 14.93 -23.46 17.45
C VAL A 89 14.87 -22.73 18.80
N ILE A 90 14.15 -21.60 18.84
CA ILE A 90 13.95 -20.80 20.05
C ILE A 90 13.24 -21.67 21.11
N PRO A 91 13.76 -21.81 22.35
CA PRO A 91 13.06 -22.48 23.44
C PRO A 91 11.70 -21.82 23.73
N PRO A 92 10.55 -22.51 23.59
CA PRO A 92 9.24 -21.85 23.54
C PRO A 92 8.78 -21.34 24.92
N GLY A 93 8.28 -20.10 24.94
CA GLY A 93 8.08 -19.29 26.15
C GLY A 93 9.16 -18.22 26.37
N SER A 94 10.13 -18.12 25.47
CA SER A 94 11.18 -17.11 25.46
C SER A 94 10.69 -15.77 24.87
N SER A 95 10.56 -14.74 25.70
CA SER A 95 10.09 -13.41 25.27
C SER A 95 11.12 -12.27 25.36
N SER A 96 12.27 -12.48 26.01
CA SER A 96 13.23 -11.39 26.30
C SER A 96 14.69 -11.84 26.55
N CYS A 97 15.04 -13.08 26.18
CA CYS A 97 16.39 -13.62 26.31
C CYS A 97 17.27 -13.29 25.08
N SER A 98 18.56 -13.07 25.30
CA SER A 98 19.53 -12.63 24.28
C SER A 98 20.55 -13.71 23.87
N SER A 99 20.31 -14.97 24.23
CA SER A 99 21.07 -16.14 23.77
C SER A 99 20.26 -17.42 23.99
N TYR A 100 20.57 -18.47 23.23
CA TYR A 100 19.98 -19.78 23.42
C TYR A 100 20.12 -20.29 24.87
N GLU A 101 21.30 -20.12 25.48
CA GLU A 101 21.57 -20.47 26.88
C GLU A 101 20.59 -19.77 27.83
N ALA A 102 20.40 -18.44 27.68
CA ALA A 102 19.49 -17.67 28.52
C ALA A 102 18.03 -18.08 28.28
N CYS A 103 17.63 -18.32 27.04
CA CYS A 103 16.30 -18.80 26.68
C CYS A 103 16.00 -20.19 27.27
N LYS A 104 16.99 -21.08 27.24
CA LYS A 104 16.89 -22.43 27.80
C LYS A 104 16.96 -22.45 29.34
N GLU A 105 17.69 -21.53 29.96
CA GLU A 105 17.69 -21.37 31.43
C GLU A 105 16.36 -20.81 31.92
N LEU A 106 15.79 -19.82 31.20
CA LEU A 106 14.48 -19.22 31.48
C LEU A 106 13.31 -20.21 31.35
N THR A 107 13.30 -21.03 30.29
CA THR A 107 12.17 -21.91 29.97
C THR A 107 12.34 -23.37 30.42
N GLY A 108 13.58 -23.81 30.67
CA GLY A 108 13.95 -25.21 30.86
C GLY A 108 13.94 -26.06 29.57
N LYS A 109 13.52 -25.50 28.43
CA LYS A 109 13.23 -26.20 27.17
C LYS A 109 14.40 -26.16 26.18
N SER A 110 14.33 -27.00 25.14
CA SER A 110 15.39 -27.11 24.12
C SER A 110 15.09 -26.46 22.77
N GLY A 111 13.82 -26.17 22.46
CA GLY A 111 13.41 -25.63 21.15
C GLY A 111 13.70 -26.53 19.93
N TYR A 112 14.12 -27.78 20.12
CA TYR A 112 14.61 -28.61 19.01
C TYR A 112 14.21 -30.08 19.18
N ASN A 113 13.66 -30.69 18.12
CA ASN A 113 13.25 -32.11 18.18
C ASN A 113 13.60 -32.95 16.95
N VAL A 114 14.02 -32.34 15.84
CA VAL A 114 14.39 -33.04 14.59
C VAL A 114 15.41 -32.21 13.79
N ALA A 115 16.34 -32.88 13.11
CA ALA A 115 17.22 -32.21 12.16
C ALA A 115 16.45 -31.83 10.90
N MET A 116 16.73 -30.67 10.33
CA MET A 116 15.91 -30.05 9.28
C MET A 116 16.80 -29.27 8.28
N SER A 117 16.42 -29.24 7.01
CA SER A 117 16.96 -28.31 6.02
C SER A 117 15.87 -27.78 5.11
N ILE A 118 16.01 -26.52 4.67
CA ILE A 118 15.16 -25.88 3.66
C ILE A 118 16.02 -25.60 2.43
N VAL A 119 15.59 -26.08 1.27
CA VAL A 119 16.32 -26.00 0.00
C VAL A 119 15.42 -25.40 -1.09
N PRO A 120 15.69 -24.19 -1.60
CA PRO A 120 15.03 -23.66 -2.80
C PRO A 120 15.58 -24.30 -4.08
N ASP A 121 14.72 -24.69 -5.02
CA ASP A 121 15.13 -25.11 -6.36
C ASP A 121 15.36 -23.89 -7.25
N THR A 122 16.63 -23.51 -7.36
CA THR A 122 17.10 -22.38 -8.17
C THR A 122 17.41 -22.76 -9.62
N SER A 123 17.21 -24.03 -10.02
CA SER A 123 17.67 -24.56 -11.33
C SER A 123 16.95 -23.97 -12.56
N SER A 124 15.76 -23.41 -12.37
CA SER A 124 14.96 -22.73 -13.38
C SER A 124 15.39 -21.28 -13.64
N THR A 125 16.06 -20.63 -12.67
CA THR A 125 16.38 -19.20 -12.68
C THR A 125 17.85 -18.90 -12.97
N LYS A 126 18.11 -17.84 -13.73
CA LYS A 126 19.48 -17.46 -14.17
C LYS A 126 20.27 -16.68 -13.11
N SER A 127 19.59 -16.12 -12.12
CA SER A 127 20.18 -15.33 -11.03
C SER A 127 19.16 -15.20 -9.91
N VAL A 128 19.57 -15.48 -8.68
CA VAL A 128 18.79 -15.25 -7.45
C VAL A 128 19.62 -14.40 -6.48
N SER A 129 18.97 -13.83 -5.47
CA SER A 129 19.65 -13.06 -4.42
C SER A 129 20.55 -13.96 -3.57
N SER A 130 21.52 -13.38 -2.87
CA SER A 130 22.27 -14.11 -1.81
C SER A 130 21.44 -14.38 -0.56
N SER A 131 20.23 -13.83 -0.46
CA SER A 131 19.23 -14.19 0.55
C SER A 131 18.64 -15.58 0.28
N CYS A 132 18.54 -15.98 -1.00
CA CYS A 132 17.99 -17.26 -1.44
C CYS A 132 19.00 -18.40 -1.22
N ALA A 133 19.20 -18.79 0.04
CA ALA A 133 20.18 -19.75 0.50
C ALA A 133 19.55 -21.07 0.99
N THR A 134 20.32 -22.17 0.95
CA THR A 134 19.96 -23.41 1.64
C THR A 134 20.27 -23.29 3.13
N LEU A 135 19.29 -23.61 3.99
CA LEU A 135 19.45 -23.60 5.46
C LEU A 135 19.53 -25.03 5.98
N THR A 136 20.39 -25.30 6.97
CA THR A 136 20.57 -26.64 7.53
C THR A 136 20.81 -26.61 9.04
N CYS A 137 19.80 -27.02 9.81
CA CYS A 137 19.89 -27.16 11.25
C CYS A 137 19.92 -28.64 11.68
N GLN A 138 21.07 -29.11 12.16
CA GLN A 138 21.29 -30.49 12.62
C GLN A 138 21.39 -30.63 14.15
N SER A 139 21.17 -29.54 14.88
CA SER A 139 21.44 -29.40 16.31
C SER A 139 20.62 -28.25 16.88
N LYS A 140 20.21 -28.35 18.16
CA LYS A 140 19.57 -27.27 18.95
C LYS A 140 20.33 -25.93 18.97
N GLN A 141 21.59 -25.96 18.55
CA GLN A 141 22.40 -24.78 18.21
C GLN A 141 22.98 -25.04 16.83
N CYS A 142 22.55 -24.24 15.87
CA CYS A 142 22.94 -24.28 14.46
C CYS A 142 23.05 -22.84 13.96
N SER A 143 23.91 -22.57 12.97
CA SER A 143 24.17 -21.21 12.48
C SER A 143 23.01 -20.58 11.73
N ASP A 144 22.18 -21.43 11.13
CA ASP A 144 21.20 -21.13 10.08
C ASP A 144 19.77 -21.00 10.61
N ALA A 145 19.60 -20.89 11.94
CA ALA A 145 18.31 -20.84 12.59
C ALA A 145 18.26 -19.79 13.71
N TYR A 146 17.05 -19.30 14.00
CA TYR A 146 16.77 -18.45 15.16
C TYR A 146 17.08 -19.17 16.47
N LEU A 147 18.06 -18.65 17.21
CA LEU A 147 18.47 -19.20 18.52
C LEU A 147 17.81 -18.49 19.71
N PHE A 148 17.33 -17.26 19.52
CA PHE A 148 16.66 -16.41 20.51
C PHE A 148 15.79 -15.34 19.79
N PRO A 149 14.84 -14.67 20.47
CA PRO A 149 13.84 -13.81 19.81
C PRO A 149 14.32 -12.56 19.07
N SER A 150 15.59 -12.16 19.23
CA SER A 150 16.20 -11.01 18.54
C SER A 150 17.47 -11.41 17.78
N ASP A 151 17.48 -12.62 17.23
CA ASP A 151 18.55 -13.16 16.38
C ASP A 151 18.26 -12.80 14.92
N ASP A 152 18.07 -11.49 14.65
CA ASP A 152 17.38 -10.93 13.46
C ASP A 152 18.17 -11.05 12.12
N THR A 153 19.02 -12.08 12.02
CA THR A 153 19.93 -12.35 10.91
C THR A 153 19.63 -13.67 10.20
N LYS A 154 18.49 -14.32 10.50
CA LYS A 154 18.17 -15.69 10.08
C LYS A 154 17.02 -15.82 9.08
N THR A 155 16.23 -14.77 8.84
CA THR A 155 15.26 -14.78 7.74
C THR A 155 15.97 -14.75 6.39
N HIS A 156 15.60 -15.68 5.53
CA HIS A 156 16.05 -15.79 4.15
C HIS A 156 14.88 -15.60 3.18
N SER A 157 15.17 -15.30 1.91
CA SER A 157 14.14 -15.03 0.91
C SER A 157 14.56 -15.38 -0.52
N CYS A 158 13.65 -16.07 -1.21
CA CYS A 158 13.70 -16.37 -2.64
C CYS A 158 12.46 -15.81 -3.34
N PRO A 159 12.47 -15.60 -4.66
CA PRO A 159 11.25 -15.43 -5.44
C PRO A 159 10.27 -16.57 -5.14
N ASP A 160 9.00 -16.26 -4.96
CA ASP A 160 7.94 -17.25 -4.69
C ASP A 160 7.68 -18.23 -5.86
N THR A 161 8.06 -17.83 -7.08
CA THR A 161 8.11 -18.73 -8.25
C THR A 161 9.07 -19.93 -8.13
N LEU A 162 9.89 -20.02 -7.07
CA LEU A 162 10.79 -21.17 -6.84
C LEU A 162 10.12 -22.27 -6.00
N PRO A 163 10.15 -23.54 -6.45
CA PRO A 163 9.79 -24.68 -5.60
C PRO A 163 10.75 -24.84 -4.42
N PHE A 164 10.24 -25.36 -3.30
CA PHE A 164 11.02 -25.61 -2.09
C PHE A 164 10.98 -27.07 -1.66
N THR A 165 12.08 -27.55 -1.07
CA THR A 165 12.17 -28.86 -0.41
C THR A 165 12.58 -28.72 1.06
N VAL A 166 11.70 -29.15 1.96
CA VAL A 166 11.97 -29.26 3.41
C VAL A 166 12.31 -30.72 3.71
N THR A 167 13.52 -30.99 4.19
CA THR A 167 13.96 -32.37 4.51
C THR A 167 14.13 -32.56 6.02
N PHE A 168 13.41 -33.53 6.57
CA PHE A 168 13.63 -34.03 7.93
C PHE A 168 14.75 -35.08 7.93
N CYS A 169 15.69 -34.97 8.89
CA CYS A 169 16.94 -35.74 8.94
C CYS A 169 17.78 -35.67 7.64
N PRO A 170 18.20 -34.48 7.16
CA PRO A 170 18.90 -34.33 5.87
C PRO A 170 20.25 -35.05 5.78
N GLY A 171 20.96 -35.22 6.91
CA GLY A 171 22.17 -36.05 6.99
C GLY A 171 21.90 -37.57 7.12
N GLY A 172 20.65 -38.01 6.94
CA GLY A 172 20.17 -39.32 7.38
C GLY A 172 20.04 -39.42 8.90
N SER A 173 19.43 -40.51 9.39
CA SER A 173 19.28 -40.74 10.84
C SER A 173 20.57 -41.22 11.51
N SER A 174 21.41 -40.26 11.93
CA SER A 174 22.14 -40.42 13.19
C SER A 174 21.13 -40.33 14.34
N ALA A 175 20.87 -41.46 15.01
CA ALA A 175 19.81 -41.56 16.00
C ALA A 175 20.16 -40.83 17.32
N SER A 176 19.82 -39.54 17.41
CA SER A 176 19.73 -38.82 18.67
C SER A 176 18.39 -39.13 19.35
N THR A 177 18.43 -40.01 20.35
CA THR A 177 17.25 -40.53 21.05
C THR A 177 16.46 -39.42 21.74
N ILE A 178 15.14 -39.39 21.54
CA ILE A 178 14.22 -38.62 22.39
C ILE A 178 14.22 -39.28 23.78
N THR A 179 14.77 -38.61 24.78
CA THR A 179 14.72 -39.05 26.17
C THR A 179 13.32 -38.81 26.74
N THR A 180 12.40 -39.73 26.49
CA THR A 180 11.12 -39.76 27.20
C THR A 180 11.38 -39.99 28.69
N SER A 181 11.01 -39.03 29.54
CA SER A 181 11.22 -39.09 30.99
C SER A 181 10.25 -40.09 31.66
N SER A 182 10.50 -41.38 31.45
CA SER A 182 9.86 -42.50 32.15
C SER A 182 10.91 -43.41 32.77
N SER A 183 10.84 -43.61 34.08
CA SER A 183 11.81 -44.39 34.86
C SER A 183 11.80 -45.88 34.51
N THR A 184 12.97 -46.51 34.33
CA THR A 184 13.51 -47.59 35.19
C THR A 184 14.79 -48.26 34.60
N GLN A 185 15.81 -48.41 35.45
CA GLN A 185 16.99 -49.31 35.43
C GLN A 185 17.57 -49.93 34.11
N SER A 186 18.82 -49.54 33.81
CA SER A 186 20.01 -50.41 33.62
C SER A 186 20.09 -51.51 32.53
N SER A 187 21.01 -51.34 31.55
CA SER A 187 22.19 -52.23 31.33
C SER A 187 23.08 -51.79 30.12
N THR A 188 24.19 -52.49 29.86
CA THR A 188 25.32 -52.16 28.93
C THR A 188 25.14 -52.74 27.51
N GLN A 189 25.78 -52.30 26.40
CA GLN A 189 27.23 -52.41 26.10
C GLN A 189 27.61 -51.99 24.63
N SER A 190 28.89 -51.62 24.39
CA SER A 190 29.68 -51.72 23.11
C SER A 190 29.52 -50.75 21.90
N ALA A 191 30.60 -50.66 21.10
CA ALA A 191 30.88 -49.69 20.00
C ALA A 191 30.52 -50.22 18.57
N THR A 192 30.74 -49.51 17.44
CA THR A 192 32.07 -49.35 16.78
C THR A 192 32.08 -48.40 15.55
N GLN A 193 32.94 -47.36 15.59
CA GLN A 193 33.90 -46.81 14.59
C GLN A 193 33.67 -46.78 13.04
N SER A 194 34.31 -45.76 12.39
CA SER A 194 34.73 -45.66 10.96
C SER A 194 33.71 -45.05 9.96
N THR A 195 34.05 -44.24 8.93
CA THR A 195 35.33 -43.66 8.40
C THR A 195 35.06 -42.32 7.67
N ALA A 196 36.09 -41.54 7.30
CA ALA A 196 35.96 -40.24 6.59
C ALA A 196 36.86 -40.13 5.33
N ALA A 197 36.46 -39.30 4.34
CA ALA A 197 37.29 -38.73 3.26
C ALA A 197 36.53 -37.62 2.46
N THR A 198 37.11 -36.78 1.56
CA THR A 198 38.31 -35.91 1.61
C THR A 198 38.27 -34.87 0.45
N THR A 199 38.21 -33.58 0.79
CA THR A 199 38.58 -32.31 0.08
C THR A 199 38.84 -32.19 -1.46
N ALA A 200 38.22 -31.14 -2.04
CA ALA A 200 38.83 -30.06 -2.88
C ALA A 200 39.29 -30.37 -4.35
N PRO A 201 39.64 -29.36 -5.20
CA PRO A 201 39.75 -27.90 -4.99
C PRO A 201 39.01 -26.99 -6.03
N ALA A 202 39.19 -25.67 -5.89
CA ALA A 202 38.57 -24.61 -6.71
C ALA A 202 39.52 -23.98 -7.77
N ALA A 203 39.00 -23.06 -8.60
CA ALA A 203 39.76 -22.23 -9.53
C ALA A 203 39.22 -20.78 -9.62
N THR A 204 40.11 -19.81 -9.83
CA THR A 204 39.81 -18.37 -9.93
C THR A 204 40.30 -17.78 -11.26
N THR A 205 39.69 -16.69 -11.75
CA THR A 205 40.25 -15.77 -12.77
C THR A 205 39.60 -14.38 -12.60
N ALA A 206 40.29 -13.30 -13.01
CA ALA A 206 39.90 -11.91 -12.74
C ALA A 206 39.49 -11.11 -14.01
N ALA A 207 38.97 -9.89 -13.80
CA ALA A 207 38.41 -9.01 -14.82
C ALA A 207 39.42 -8.02 -15.47
N PRO A 208 39.04 -7.34 -16.58
CA PRO A 208 39.69 -6.13 -17.08
C PRO A 208 38.85 -4.84 -16.90
N LYS A 209 39.54 -3.69 -16.80
CA LYS A 209 38.98 -2.33 -16.77
C LYS A 209 38.65 -1.79 -18.17
N VAL A 210 37.68 -0.87 -18.25
CA VAL A 210 37.66 0.25 -19.22
C VAL A 210 37.32 1.55 -18.48
N GLN A 211 37.72 2.71 -19.02
CA GLN A 211 37.50 4.06 -18.49
C GLN A 211 36.94 4.95 -19.61
N GLY A 212 36.07 5.90 -19.27
CA GLY A 212 35.62 6.95 -20.19
C GLY A 212 35.14 8.18 -19.42
N ASP A 213 35.69 9.35 -19.72
CA ASP A 213 35.38 10.61 -19.04
C ASP A 213 34.14 11.28 -19.66
N TYR A 214 33.36 12.01 -18.86
CA TYR A 214 32.54 13.13 -19.33
C TYR A 214 32.67 14.34 -18.40
N LYS A 215 32.62 15.55 -18.96
CA LYS A 215 32.90 16.81 -18.25
C LYS A 215 31.64 17.65 -18.03
N SER A 216 31.68 18.41 -16.94
CA SER A 216 30.75 19.50 -16.63
C SER A 216 30.73 20.60 -17.71
N GLY A 217 29.58 21.25 -17.87
CA GLY A 217 29.41 22.54 -18.54
C GLY A 217 28.40 23.39 -17.78
N THR A 218 28.74 24.66 -17.52
CA THR A 218 27.92 25.58 -16.71
C THR A 218 27.89 26.97 -17.35
N VAL A 219 26.69 27.52 -17.56
CA VAL A 219 26.40 28.94 -17.86
C VAL A 219 25.05 29.22 -17.17
N SER A 220 24.97 29.91 -16.03
CA SER A 220 25.24 31.34 -15.76
C SER A 220 24.14 32.29 -16.24
N THR A 221 23.68 33.13 -15.31
CA THR A 221 22.53 34.04 -15.42
C THR A 221 22.91 35.48 -15.78
N THR A 222 21.94 36.27 -16.25
CA THR A 222 21.98 37.75 -16.33
C THR A 222 20.58 38.33 -16.14
N THR A 223 20.49 39.57 -15.63
CA THR A 223 19.24 40.09 -15.02
C THR A 223 19.01 41.58 -15.34
N ALA A 224 17.74 41.98 -15.48
CA ALA A 224 17.19 43.35 -15.32
C ALA A 224 17.59 44.44 -16.37
N PRO A 225 16.94 45.64 -16.37
CA PRO A 225 15.50 45.96 -16.24
C PRO A 225 15.01 47.06 -17.23
N SER A 226 13.70 47.40 -17.25
CA SER A 226 13.14 48.77 -17.35
C SER A 226 11.60 48.79 -17.47
N THR A 227 10.97 49.96 -17.66
CA THR A 227 9.59 50.27 -17.20
C THR A 227 8.78 51.14 -18.20
N ALA A 228 7.44 51.07 -18.11
CA ALA A 228 6.43 52.12 -18.39
C ALA A 228 5.54 52.09 -19.67
N THR A 229 4.23 51.87 -19.43
CA THR A 229 3.07 52.68 -19.89
C THR A 229 2.45 52.57 -21.31
N GLN A 230 1.20 52.07 -21.32
CA GLN A 230 0.01 52.39 -22.14
C GLN A 230 0.10 53.13 -23.49
N THR A 231 -0.62 52.63 -24.52
CA THR A 231 -1.83 53.27 -25.14
C THR A 231 -2.44 52.38 -26.24
N SER A 232 -3.76 52.45 -26.43
CA SER A 232 -4.58 51.60 -27.33
C SER A 232 -4.60 52.03 -28.80
N THR A 233 -4.79 51.08 -29.73
CA THR A 233 -5.40 51.26 -31.08
C THR A 233 -5.97 49.92 -31.56
N SER A 234 -6.97 49.91 -32.45
CA SER A 234 -7.82 48.74 -32.77
C SER A 234 -7.91 48.39 -34.27
N THR A 235 -8.51 47.23 -34.59
CA THR A 235 -8.87 46.69 -35.93
C THR A 235 -7.68 46.23 -36.83
N SER A 236 -7.77 45.14 -37.62
CA SER A 236 -8.92 44.30 -38.02
C SER A 236 -8.61 42.79 -38.15
N SER A 237 -9.54 41.97 -37.67
CA SER A 237 -9.99 40.64 -38.15
C SER A 237 -9.05 39.69 -38.92
N THR A 238 -8.92 38.46 -38.39
CA THR A 238 -9.09 37.21 -39.16
C THR A 238 -9.89 36.22 -38.28
N SER A 239 -10.68 35.33 -38.90
CA SER A 239 -11.77 34.62 -38.24
C SER A 239 -11.35 33.43 -37.37
N THR A 240 -11.50 33.60 -36.06
CA THR A 240 -12.27 32.73 -35.15
C THR A 240 -12.47 31.25 -35.54
N THR A 241 -11.91 30.36 -34.72
CA THR A 241 -12.76 29.36 -34.04
C THR A 241 -13.14 29.97 -32.69
N GLN A 242 -14.43 30.06 -32.36
CA GLN A 242 -14.85 30.49 -31.02
C GLN A 242 -14.91 29.26 -30.10
N THR A 243 -14.01 29.20 -29.11
CA THR A 243 -14.34 28.49 -27.87
C THR A 243 -15.36 29.35 -27.13
N SER A 244 -16.53 28.78 -26.81
CA SER A 244 -17.50 29.45 -25.94
C SER A 244 -16.93 29.56 -24.54
N THR A 245 -16.69 30.78 -24.05
CA THR A 245 -16.50 31.03 -22.63
C THR A 245 -17.79 30.65 -21.90
N GLY A 246 -17.72 29.58 -21.10
CA GLY A 246 -18.81 29.19 -20.21
C GLY A 246 -19.09 30.23 -19.13
N SER A 247 -20.21 30.07 -18.43
CA SER A 247 -20.70 31.10 -17.51
C SER A 247 -20.04 31.00 -16.14
N ALA A 248 -18.88 31.65 -15.99
CA ALA A 248 -18.21 31.76 -14.68
C ALA A 248 -19.06 32.59 -13.70
N ALA A 249 -19.53 31.97 -12.61
CA ALA A 249 -20.24 32.66 -11.55
C ALA A 249 -19.30 33.47 -10.64
N SER A 250 -19.89 34.39 -9.86
CA SER A 250 -19.19 35.15 -8.81
C SER A 250 -19.60 34.59 -7.45
N PHE A 251 -18.65 34.01 -6.72
CA PHE A 251 -18.89 33.39 -5.41
C PHE A 251 -18.68 34.38 -4.25
N SER A 252 -18.72 35.68 -4.55
CA SER A 252 -18.47 36.80 -3.63
C SER A 252 -19.46 36.94 -2.45
N SER A 253 -20.45 36.06 -2.36
CA SER A 253 -21.40 35.95 -1.23
C SER A 253 -21.25 34.66 -0.43
N ALA A 254 -20.38 33.74 -0.86
CA ALA A 254 -20.11 32.50 -0.14
C ALA A 254 -19.41 32.82 1.19
N THR A 255 -19.90 32.22 2.28
CA THR A 255 -19.34 32.42 3.61
C THR A 255 -18.46 31.24 3.96
N ILE A 256 -17.16 31.50 4.19
CA ILE A 256 -16.24 30.49 4.73
C ILE A 256 -16.64 30.23 6.19
N SER A 257 -17.15 29.04 6.49
CA SER A 257 -17.53 28.61 7.85
C SER A 257 -16.34 28.03 8.61
N SER A 258 -15.41 27.40 7.91
CA SER A 258 -14.15 26.89 8.44
C SER A 258 -13.13 26.67 7.31
N SER A 259 -11.86 26.46 7.66
CA SER A 259 -10.76 26.33 6.71
C SER A 259 -9.48 25.82 7.35
N PHE A 260 -8.59 25.26 6.53
CA PHE A 260 -7.23 24.92 6.90
C PHE A 260 -6.25 25.28 5.76
N VAL A 261 -4.97 25.49 6.08
CA VAL A 261 -3.96 25.79 5.06
C VAL A 261 -2.61 25.15 5.40
N TYR A 262 -2.08 24.41 4.43
CA TYR A 262 -0.72 23.90 4.40
C TYR A 262 0.14 24.89 3.62
N SER A 263 1.18 25.43 4.26
CA SER A 263 2.07 26.45 3.67
C SER A 263 3.50 26.30 4.17
N GLY A 264 4.47 26.95 3.53
CA GLY A 264 5.89 26.74 3.85
C GLY A 264 6.34 25.35 3.44
N THR A 265 6.82 24.54 4.39
CA THR A 265 7.19 23.12 4.21
C THR A 265 5.97 22.19 4.10
N ASP A 266 4.86 22.61 4.67
CA ASP A 266 3.76 21.74 5.04
C ASP A 266 2.88 21.25 3.86
N PRO A 267 2.84 21.90 2.66
CA PRO A 267 2.17 21.33 1.49
C PRO A 267 3.07 20.33 0.73
N GLY A 268 4.19 19.88 1.31
CA GLY A 268 5.09 18.91 0.67
C GLY A 268 6.23 19.54 -0.15
N SER A 269 6.51 20.84 0.03
CA SER A 269 7.47 21.63 -0.79
C SER A 269 8.96 21.26 -0.65
N GLY A 270 9.27 20.17 0.06
CA GLY A 270 10.62 19.64 0.21
C GLY A 270 11.07 18.85 -1.02
N THR A 271 12.36 18.94 -1.37
CA THR A 271 12.95 17.97 -2.30
C THR A 271 13.09 16.63 -1.61
N GLY A 272 12.46 15.59 -2.14
CA GLY A 272 12.37 14.28 -1.50
C GLY A 272 12.31 13.11 -2.46
N THR A 273 12.14 11.92 -1.91
CA THR A 273 11.98 10.68 -2.67
C THR A 273 10.92 9.78 -2.07
N TYR A 274 10.16 9.08 -2.91
CA TYR A 274 9.23 8.03 -2.50
C TYR A 274 9.45 6.76 -3.33
N GLY A 275 8.95 5.62 -2.83
CA GLY A 275 8.97 4.34 -3.54
C GLY A 275 7.74 4.18 -4.42
N LYS A 276 7.84 4.48 -5.72
CA LYS A 276 6.82 4.17 -6.72
C LYS A 276 6.74 2.65 -6.90
N VAL A 277 5.57 2.03 -6.70
CA VAL A 277 5.39 0.61 -7.05
C VAL A 277 5.60 0.43 -8.55
N THR A 278 6.40 -0.56 -8.92
CA THR A 278 6.69 -0.93 -10.32
C THR A 278 6.20 -2.33 -10.68
N GLU A 279 5.94 -3.18 -9.68
CA GLU A 279 5.45 -4.55 -9.83
C GLU A 279 4.63 -4.89 -8.57
N MET A 280 3.39 -5.36 -8.74
CA MET A 280 2.41 -5.52 -7.65
C MET A 280 2.53 -6.89 -6.95
N SER A 281 2.96 -7.94 -7.65
CA SER A 281 3.38 -9.21 -7.03
C SER A 281 4.42 -8.97 -5.95
N SER A 282 5.52 -8.33 -6.34
CA SER A 282 6.73 -8.21 -5.53
C SER A 282 6.76 -7.00 -4.60
N CYS A 283 5.78 -6.11 -4.71
CA CYS A 283 5.81 -4.75 -4.18
C CYS A 283 7.14 -4.02 -4.46
N THR A 284 7.83 -4.36 -5.55
CA THR A 284 9.12 -3.75 -5.90
C THR A 284 8.89 -2.29 -6.23
N THR A 285 9.54 -1.42 -5.45
CA THR A 285 9.48 0.02 -5.65
C THR A 285 10.71 0.55 -6.39
N GLY A 286 10.48 1.43 -7.35
CA GLY A 286 11.50 2.29 -7.95
C GLY A 286 11.51 3.64 -7.25
N THR A 287 12.70 4.17 -6.94
CA THR A 287 12.82 5.52 -6.37
C THR A 287 12.37 6.57 -7.37
N VAL A 288 11.35 7.36 -7.01
CA VAL A 288 11.03 8.63 -7.67
C VAL A 288 11.61 9.76 -6.84
N SER A 289 12.26 10.72 -7.49
CA SER A 289 12.67 12.00 -6.88
C SER A 289 11.67 13.07 -7.24
N ILE A 290 11.20 13.83 -6.25
CA ILE A 290 10.24 14.92 -6.44
C ILE A 290 10.78 16.22 -5.84
N SER A 291 10.43 17.34 -6.46
CA SER A 291 10.85 18.69 -6.05
C SER A 291 9.80 19.75 -6.39
N ASP A 292 8.54 19.34 -6.50
CA ASP A 292 7.43 20.25 -6.75
C ASP A 292 6.97 20.91 -5.43
N PRO A 293 6.58 22.20 -5.42
CA PRO A 293 6.13 22.87 -4.20
C PRO A 293 4.90 22.28 -3.50
N VAL A 294 4.08 21.44 -4.15
CA VAL A 294 3.01 20.66 -3.47
C VAL A 294 3.35 19.18 -3.28
N GLY A 295 4.64 18.83 -3.36
CA GLY A 295 5.14 17.47 -3.15
C GLY A 295 4.42 16.44 -4.04
N PRO A 296 4.17 15.22 -3.55
CA PRO A 296 3.48 14.17 -4.31
C PRO A 296 2.05 14.49 -4.78
N LEU A 297 1.39 15.56 -4.31
CA LEU A 297 0.09 16.00 -4.84
C LEU A 297 0.21 16.66 -6.23
N SER A 298 1.44 16.94 -6.71
CA SER A 298 1.66 17.51 -8.05
C SER A 298 1.40 16.51 -9.17
N GLU A 299 1.59 15.21 -8.89
CA GLU A 299 1.29 14.09 -9.78
C GLU A 299 -0.22 13.79 -9.84
N GLU A 300 -0.65 12.80 -10.61
CA GLU A 300 -2.04 12.32 -10.62
C GLU A 300 -2.56 11.99 -9.21
N VAL A 301 -3.77 12.47 -8.87
CA VAL A 301 -4.46 12.15 -7.62
C VAL A 301 -5.83 11.50 -7.85
N SER A 302 -6.26 10.70 -6.89
CA SER A 302 -7.60 10.12 -6.71
C SER A 302 -8.20 10.67 -5.42
N MET A 303 -9.47 11.06 -5.43
CA MET A 303 -10.21 11.36 -4.19
C MET A 303 -10.93 10.10 -3.70
N VAL A 304 -11.02 9.92 -2.39
CA VAL A 304 -11.64 8.75 -1.76
C VAL A 304 -12.68 9.21 -0.74
N PHE A 305 -13.79 8.48 -0.68
CA PHE A 305 -14.98 8.82 0.08
C PHE A 305 -15.39 7.62 0.95
N ARG A 306 -15.38 7.77 2.28
CA ARG A 306 -16.03 6.82 3.22
C ARG A 306 -17.33 7.41 3.74
N GLY A 307 -18.37 6.57 3.75
CA GLY A 307 -19.75 7.00 3.78
C GLY A 307 -20.27 7.72 5.03
N PRO A 308 -21.42 8.44 4.88
CA PRO A 308 -22.21 8.67 3.64
C PRO A 308 -21.92 10.03 2.93
N LEU A 309 -21.84 10.09 1.58
CA LEU A 309 -21.36 11.25 0.74
C LEU A 309 -21.91 11.28 -0.75
N SER A 310 -21.78 12.38 -1.58
CA SER A 310 -22.32 12.68 -3.00
C SER A 310 -22.63 14.18 -3.48
N GLU A 311 -21.97 14.90 -4.44
CA GLU A 311 -22.12 16.39 -4.80
C GLU A 311 -20.79 17.27 -5.16
N TRP A 312 -19.99 17.67 -6.23
CA TRP A 312 -19.73 18.04 -7.74
C TRP A 312 -20.59 19.18 -8.32
N THR A 313 -19.98 20.05 -9.15
CA THR A 313 -19.73 19.90 -10.62
C THR A 313 -18.78 20.99 -11.16
N LYS A 314 -18.22 20.96 -12.39
CA LYS A 314 -18.20 19.93 -13.48
C LYS A 314 -16.93 19.99 -14.34
N VAL A 315 -16.30 18.84 -14.61
CA VAL A 315 -15.93 18.42 -16.00
C VAL A 315 -15.76 16.90 -16.02
N SER A 316 -14.95 16.33 -15.12
CA SER A 316 -15.31 15.07 -14.49
C SER A 316 -16.54 15.34 -13.63
N SER A 317 -17.68 14.82 -14.04
CA SER A 317 -18.95 15.07 -13.37
C SER A 317 -19.74 13.79 -13.18
N TYR A 318 -20.72 13.92 -12.31
CA TYR A 318 -21.79 13.00 -12.06
C TYR A 318 -22.90 13.81 -11.38
N SER A 319 -24.05 13.19 -11.17
CA SER A 319 -25.03 13.57 -10.16
C SER A 319 -25.88 12.38 -9.81
N GLN A 320 -26.36 12.33 -8.57
CA GLN A 320 -27.33 11.33 -8.11
C GLN A 320 -28.59 11.31 -9.01
N ASN A 321 -28.86 12.41 -9.72
CA ASN A 321 -29.92 12.54 -10.72
C ASN A 321 -29.57 11.97 -12.13
N GLY A 322 -28.49 11.19 -12.26
CA GLY A 322 -28.17 10.42 -13.46
C GLY A 322 -27.17 11.06 -14.43
N THR A 323 -26.37 12.04 -14.01
CA THR A 323 -25.19 12.45 -14.79
C THR A 323 -24.01 11.54 -14.43
N GLN A 324 -23.16 11.19 -15.40
CA GLN A 324 -21.76 10.81 -15.20
C GLN A 324 -20.99 11.13 -16.49
N ASP A 325 -19.78 11.69 -16.38
CA ASP A 325 -19.02 12.31 -17.46
C ASP A 325 -17.54 12.38 -17.06
N ASN A 326 -16.61 11.93 -17.89
CA ASN A 326 -15.18 11.82 -17.58
C ASN A 326 -14.87 11.27 -16.18
N MET A 327 -15.63 10.27 -15.75
CA MET A 327 -15.56 9.75 -14.39
C MET A 327 -16.01 8.31 -14.29
N ILE A 328 -15.34 7.58 -13.41
CA ILE A 328 -15.78 6.30 -12.89
C ILE A 328 -15.70 6.31 -11.36
N PHE A 329 -16.67 5.66 -10.72
CA PHE A 329 -16.59 5.31 -9.31
C PHE A 329 -16.01 3.90 -9.19
N MET A 330 -14.99 3.77 -8.35
CA MET A 330 -14.26 2.54 -8.12
C MET A 330 -14.23 2.21 -6.63
N ASN A 331 -13.94 0.96 -6.30
CA ASN A 331 -13.63 0.55 -4.93
C ASN A 331 -12.53 -0.53 -4.95
N ASN A 332 -12.09 -0.95 -3.76
CA ASN A 332 -11.03 -1.94 -3.55
C ASN A 332 -11.60 -3.36 -3.37
N LEU A 333 -12.77 -3.66 -3.98
CA LEU A 333 -13.52 -4.92 -3.82
C LEU A 333 -13.39 -5.91 -5.00
N ASN A 334 -12.67 -5.53 -6.06
CA ASN A 334 -12.34 -6.40 -7.19
C ASN A 334 -11.12 -7.28 -6.89
N VAL A 335 -11.13 -7.94 -5.72
CA VAL A 335 -10.02 -8.77 -5.25
C VAL A 335 -9.91 -10.01 -6.16
N ASP A 336 -8.85 -10.09 -6.96
CA ASP A 336 -8.61 -11.27 -7.80
C ASP A 336 -8.01 -12.42 -6.99
N TYR A 337 -8.89 -13.23 -6.41
CA TYR A 337 -8.55 -14.48 -5.72
C TYR A 337 -7.91 -15.55 -6.63
N THR A 338 -7.68 -15.29 -7.92
CA THR A 338 -6.87 -16.19 -8.74
C THR A 338 -5.39 -16.15 -8.39
N GLY A 339 -4.89 -15.04 -7.81
CA GLY A 339 -3.46 -14.83 -7.64
C GLY A 339 -2.74 -14.49 -8.95
N ALA A 340 -3.47 -13.91 -9.91
CA ALA A 340 -2.85 -13.06 -10.93
C ALA A 340 -2.45 -11.70 -10.32
N ASP A 341 -1.42 -11.08 -10.87
CA ASP A 341 -0.98 -9.74 -10.45
C ASP A 341 -1.91 -8.67 -11.01
N SER A 342 -3.01 -8.44 -10.31
CA SER A 342 -4.01 -7.41 -10.61
C SER A 342 -4.39 -6.62 -9.36
N SER A 343 -4.77 -5.36 -9.55
CA SER A 343 -5.23 -4.48 -8.48
C SER A 343 -6.56 -4.97 -7.89
N PRO A 344 -6.81 -4.82 -6.57
CA PRO A 344 -8.15 -4.97 -6.02
C PRO A 344 -9.12 -3.88 -6.49
N GLN A 345 -8.63 -2.88 -7.24
CA GLN A 345 -9.41 -1.82 -7.84
C GLN A 345 -10.39 -2.38 -8.88
N GLY A 346 -11.66 -2.00 -8.78
CA GLY A 346 -12.64 -2.24 -9.84
C GLY A 346 -13.79 -1.24 -9.80
N TYR A 347 -14.68 -1.30 -10.81
CA TYR A 347 -15.87 -0.44 -10.82
C TYR A 347 -16.75 -0.76 -9.60
N SER A 348 -17.26 0.27 -8.94
CA SER A 348 -18.15 0.11 -7.80
C SER A 348 -19.61 -0.12 -8.23
N THR A 349 -20.41 -0.77 -7.38
CA THR A 349 -21.88 -0.64 -7.41
C THR A 349 -22.33 0.77 -7.00
N ASP A 350 -23.61 1.08 -7.23
CA ASP A 350 -24.21 2.37 -6.90
C ASP A 350 -24.24 2.67 -5.39
N ASP A 351 -24.28 1.66 -4.53
CA ASP A 351 -24.22 1.80 -3.07
C ASP A 351 -22.81 1.65 -2.45
N GLY A 352 -21.78 1.45 -3.29
CA GLY A 352 -20.42 1.11 -2.84
C GLY A 352 -20.21 -0.37 -2.50
N SER A 353 -21.27 -1.19 -2.38
CA SER A 353 -21.24 -2.47 -1.66
C SER A 353 -20.60 -3.66 -2.36
N GLY A 354 -20.32 -3.56 -3.65
CA GLY A 354 -19.61 -4.59 -4.39
C GLY A 354 -18.99 -4.08 -5.69
N THR A 355 -18.57 -5.03 -6.51
CA THR A 355 -17.93 -4.79 -7.80
C THR A 355 -18.95 -4.87 -8.94
N ALA A 356 -19.00 -3.84 -9.77
CA ALA A 356 -19.78 -3.80 -11.00
C ALA A 356 -18.97 -4.29 -12.21
N THR A 357 -19.64 -4.84 -13.21
CA THR A 357 -19.00 -5.31 -14.46
C THR A 357 -18.69 -4.18 -15.46
N SER A 358 -19.17 -2.96 -15.18
CA SER A 358 -18.93 -1.74 -15.94
C SER A 358 -19.02 -0.53 -15.03
N SER A 359 -18.49 0.61 -15.47
CA SER A 359 -18.71 1.89 -14.79
C SER A 359 -20.19 2.11 -14.52
N THR A 360 -20.51 2.45 -13.27
CA THR A 360 -21.87 2.54 -12.73
C THR A 360 -22.04 3.89 -12.06
N VAL A 361 -23.18 4.54 -12.35
CA VAL A 361 -23.57 5.81 -11.74
C VAL A 361 -23.80 5.59 -10.25
N PHE A 362 -23.00 6.26 -9.42
CA PHE A 362 -23.09 6.16 -7.97
C PHE A 362 -24.48 6.58 -7.44
N GLY A 363 -25.04 5.84 -6.49
CA GLY A 363 -26.36 6.06 -5.90
C GLY A 363 -26.40 7.20 -4.88
N GLY A 364 -25.24 7.77 -4.58
CA GLY A 364 -25.11 8.98 -3.78
C GLY A 364 -25.19 8.75 -2.27
N SER A 365 -24.90 7.54 -1.81
CA SER A 365 -24.84 7.15 -0.40
C SER A 365 -23.98 5.91 -0.23
N LEU A 366 -23.37 5.78 0.95
CA LEU A 366 -22.44 4.72 1.35
C LEU A 366 -22.79 4.38 2.82
N ALA A 367 -22.79 3.10 3.21
CA ALA A 367 -23.10 2.70 4.58
C ALA A 367 -21.95 2.94 5.59
N ASP A 368 -22.33 3.09 6.87
CA ASP A 368 -21.40 3.06 8.00
C ASP A 368 -20.82 1.64 8.18
N ALA A 369 -19.58 1.56 8.68
CA ALA A 369 -18.96 0.28 9.00
C ALA A 369 -19.65 -0.37 10.22
N SER A 370 -19.75 -1.69 10.25
CA SER A 370 -20.33 -2.43 11.37
C SER A 370 -19.33 -2.78 12.47
N ASP A 371 -18.03 -2.82 12.17
CA ASP A 371 -16.98 -3.26 13.10
C ASP A 371 -15.71 -2.40 12.98
N ALA A 372 -15.33 -1.70 14.05
CA ALA A 372 -14.15 -0.84 14.10
C ALA A 372 -12.82 -1.61 14.22
N SER A 373 -12.85 -2.93 14.38
CA SER A 373 -11.67 -3.78 14.52
C SER A 373 -11.21 -4.43 13.22
N VAL A 374 -12.00 -4.31 12.14
CA VAL A 374 -11.64 -4.79 10.80
C VAL A 374 -11.00 -3.63 10.03
N THR A 375 -9.76 -3.81 9.58
CA THR A 375 -8.97 -2.78 8.89
C THR A 375 -8.79 -3.14 7.41
N GLY A 376 -8.80 -2.13 6.53
CA GLY A 376 -8.52 -2.26 5.09
C GLY A 376 -9.77 -2.50 4.23
N GLY A 377 -9.55 -2.87 2.97
CA GLY A 377 -10.58 -3.03 1.94
C GLY A 377 -11.45 -4.29 2.07
N GLY A 378 -11.97 -4.55 3.28
CA GLY A 378 -12.95 -5.60 3.52
C GLY A 378 -14.31 -5.30 2.87
N PRO A 379 -15.29 -6.22 2.96
CA PRO A 379 -16.61 -6.00 2.37
C PRO A 379 -17.28 -4.79 3.03
N CYS A 380 -17.58 -3.77 2.23
CA CYS A 380 -18.27 -2.49 2.53
C CYS A 380 -18.96 -2.38 3.90
N VAL A 381 -19.86 -3.30 4.24
CA VAL A 381 -20.63 -3.28 5.50
C VAL A 381 -19.76 -3.50 6.75
N SER A 382 -18.67 -4.29 6.70
CA SER A 382 -17.83 -4.53 7.88
C SER A 382 -16.87 -3.38 8.17
N THR A 383 -16.14 -2.93 7.14
CA THR A 383 -15.00 -1.98 7.23
C THR A 383 -15.38 -0.53 6.96
N GLY A 384 -16.55 -0.31 6.33
CA GLY A 384 -17.02 0.99 5.91
C GLY A 384 -17.17 1.02 4.40
N CYS A 385 -18.24 1.64 3.92
CA CYS A 385 -18.44 1.74 2.50
C CYS A 385 -17.61 2.87 1.92
N GLU A 386 -16.74 2.49 0.99
CA GLU A 386 -15.70 3.33 0.41
C GLU A 386 -15.76 3.26 -1.11
N VAL A 387 -15.68 4.43 -1.74
CA VAL A 387 -15.42 4.54 -3.18
C VAL A 387 -14.35 5.59 -3.44
N ASN A 388 -13.48 5.32 -4.41
CA ASN A 388 -12.57 6.29 -4.98
C ASN A 388 -13.03 6.70 -6.39
N ILE A 389 -12.54 7.85 -6.83
CA ILE A 389 -12.86 8.42 -8.15
C ILE A 389 -11.62 8.51 -9.02
N MET A 390 -11.78 8.12 -10.29
CA MET A 390 -10.77 8.25 -11.33
C MET A 390 -11.42 8.91 -12.56
N THR A 391 -10.60 9.37 -13.52
CA THR A 391 -11.10 9.69 -14.86
C THR A 391 -11.60 8.41 -15.57
N GLU A 392 -12.36 8.55 -16.65
CA GLU A 392 -12.74 7.39 -17.49
C GLU A 392 -11.60 6.92 -18.43
N THR A 393 -10.43 7.56 -18.36
CA THR A 393 -9.26 7.22 -19.16
C THR A 393 -8.54 6.02 -18.57
N ASN A 394 -8.65 4.86 -19.20
CA ASN A 394 -7.86 3.71 -18.80
C ASN A 394 -6.37 3.96 -19.13
N CYS A 395 -5.48 3.55 -18.24
CA CYS A 395 -4.03 3.72 -18.41
C CYS A 395 -3.49 3.07 -19.69
N ALA A 396 -4.13 2.00 -20.18
CA ALA A 396 -3.74 1.31 -21.40
C ALA A 396 -4.22 1.97 -22.71
N ASP A 397 -5.13 2.97 -22.63
CA ASP A 397 -5.68 3.68 -23.80
C ASP A 397 -4.90 4.98 -24.13
N GLN A 398 -3.84 5.30 -23.37
CA GLN A 398 -2.95 6.46 -23.53
C GLN A 398 -1.47 6.03 -23.39
N ASP A 399 -0.54 6.98 -23.20
CA ASP A 399 0.91 6.74 -23.03
C ASP A 399 1.32 5.98 -21.74
N GLY A 400 0.36 5.42 -21.01
CA GLY A 400 0.55 4.73 -19.74
C GLY A 400 0.41 5.64 -18.51
N CYS A 401 0.03 5.05 -17.38
CA CYS A 401 0.04 5.75 -16.10
C CYS A 401 1.43 5.69 -15.43
N ILE A 402 1.73 6.69 -14.60
CA ILE A 402 2.83 6.57 -13.64
C ILE A 402 2.41 5.53 -12.58
N GLY A 403 3.31 4.59 -12.30
CA GLY A 403 3.15 3.55 -11.27
C GLY A 403 3.00 2.16 -11.88
N TYR A 404 2.66 1.19 -11.04
CA TYR A 404 1.96 0.00 -11.48
C TYR A 404 0.52 0.37 -11.86
N TYR A 405 0.01 -0.32 -12.88
CA TYR A 405 -1.39 -0.31 -13.27
C TYR A 405 -1.67 -1.58 -14.06
N ASP A 406 -2.93 -2.01 -14.07
CA ASP A 406 -3.41 -3.16 -14.81
C ASP A 406 -4.60 -2.78 -15.71
N ASP A 407 -5.37 -3.80 -16.10
CA ASP A 407 -6.61 -3.66 -16.85
C ASP A 407 -7.63 -2.73 -16.15
N MET A 408 -7.60 -2.60 -14.82
CA MET A 408 -8.47 -1.72 -14.02
C MET A 408 -7.75 -0.44 -13.55
N GLY A 409 -6.57 -0.15 -14.08
CA GLY A 409 -5.90 1.13 -13.89
C GLY A 409 -6.49 2.25 -14.75
N PHE A 410 -6.85 3.36 -14.12
CA PHE A 410 -7.30 4.59 -14.79
C PHE A 410 -6.47 5.80 -14.36
N HIS A 411 -6.41 6.86 -15.17
CA HIS A 411 -5.72 8.09 -14.80
C HIS A 411 -6.48 8.86 -13.70
N GLY A 412 -5.73 9.42 -12.74
CA GLY A 412 -6.22 10.46 -11.84
C GLY A 412 -6.12 11.86 -12.46
N TRP A 413 -6.27 12.90 -11.65
CA TRP A 413 -6.11 14.28 -12.12
C TRP A 413 -4.68 14.79 -11.85
N ASP A 414 -3.92 14.98 -12.92
CA ASP A 414 -2.50 15.40 -12.91
C ASP A 414 -2.31 16.92 -12.80
N GLY A 415 -1.07 17.33 -12.52
CA GLY A 415 -0.58 18.71 -12.62
C GLY A 415 -0.70 19.52 -11.34
N GLY A 416 0.35 20.24 -10.94
CA GLY A 416 0.46 20.92 -9.64
C GLY A 416 -0.50 22.09 -9.35
N MET A 417 -1.47 22.38 -10.22
CA MET A 417 -2.59 23.30 -9.93
C MET A 417 -3.91 22.59 -10.19
N LYS A 418 -4.64 22.24 -9.13
CA LYS A 418 -5.91 21.48 -9.21
C LYS A 418 -6.88 21.87 -8.08
N MET A 419 -8.19 21.69 -8.30
CA MET A 419 -9.23 22.07 -7.33
C MET A 419 -10.35 21.05 -7.27
N PHE A 420 -10.67 20.62 -6.05
CA PHE A 420 -11.64 19.58 -5.71
C PHE A 420 -12.77 20.20 -4.87
N VAL A 421 -13.98 20.34 -5.43
CA VAL A 421 -15.13 21.02 -4.78
C VAL A 421 -16.28 20.07 -4.44
N THR A 422 -16.26 19.54 -3.22
CA THR A 422 -17.26 18.64 -2.64
C THR A 422 -18.27 19.39 -1.76
N LYS A 423 -19.55 19.43 -2.15
CA LYS A 423 -20.67 19.58 -1.20
C LYS A 423 -20.53 18.50 -0.10
N VAL A 424 -21.03 18.65 1.13
CA VAL A 424 -20.70 17.67 2.21
C VAL A 424 -21.76 17.52 3.28
N GLN A 425 -22.17 16.29 3.60
CA GLN A 425 -23.07 15.95 4.70
C GLN A 425 -22.65 14.56 5.17
N MET A 426 -22.28 14.48 6.44
CA MET A 426 -21.71 13.34 7.12
C MET A 426 -22.65 12.95 8.26
N PRO A 427 -23.85 12.40 7.98
CA PRO A 427 -24.83 12.08 9.01
C PRO A 427 -24.28 11.04 10.00
N THR A 428 -24.84 11.02 11.22
CA THR A 428 -24.39 10.13 12.30
C THR A 428 -24.68 8.67 11.98
N GLY A 429 -23.63 7.87 11.84
CA GLY A 429 -23.68 6.42 11.70
C GLY A 429 -24.01 5.72 13.03
N SER A 430 -24.57 4.52 12.94
CA SER A 430 -25.05 3.75 14.10
C SER A 430 -23.97 2.91 14.80
N THR A 431 -22.80 2.75 14.19
CA THR A 431 -21.80 1.76 14.60
C THR A 431 -20.41 2.37 14.69
N VAL A 432 -19.60 2.37 13.62
CA VAL A 432 -18.24 2.94 13.68
C VAL A 432 -18.28 4.46 13.59
N ASN A 433 -19.21 5.02 12.81
CA ASN A 433 -19.54 6.44 12.77
C ASN A 433 -18.34 7.36 12.37
N ARG A 434 -17.48 6.88 11.46
CA ARG A 434 -16.29 7.59 10.96
C ARG A 434 -16.37 7.93 9.45
N PRO A 435 -17.28 8.82 9.00
CA PRO A 435 -17.23 9.32 7.62
C PRO A 435 -15.91 10.04 7.36
N ALA A 436 -15.41 9.95 6.13
CA ALA A 436 -14.13 10.55 5.77
C ALA A 436 -14.06 10.94 4.28
N ILE A 437 -13.31 12.00 4.01
CA ILE A 437 -12.88 12.42 2.68
C ILE A 437 -11.38 12.56 2.71
N TRP A 438 -10.68 11.84 1.84
CA TRP A 438 -9.24 11.95 1.67
C TRP A 438 -8.85 11.92 0.19
N MET A 439 -7.60 12.21 -0.09
CA MET A 439 -7.03 12.26 -1.42
C MET A 439 -5.70 11.51 -1.41
N LEU A 440 -5.56 10.58 -2.34
CA LEU A 440 -4.39 9.75 -2.54
C LEU A 440 -3.73 10.13 -3.85
N ASN A 441 -2.42 9.92 -3.97
CA ASN A 441 -1.81 9.80 -5.29
C ASN A 441 -2.43 8.61 -6.04
N ALA A 442 -2.73 8.78 -7.32
CA ALA A 442 -3.48 7.80 -8.12
C ALA A 442 -2.75 6.44 -8.24
N GLN A 443 -1.44 6.42 -8.03
CA GLN A 443 -0.65 5.18 -7.90
C GLN A 443 -1.08 4.29 -6.73
N VAL A 444 -1.63 4.87 -5.64
CA VAL A 444 -2.03 4.12 -4.44
C VAL A 444 -3.21 3.22 -4.74
N VAL A 445 -4.25 3.79 -5.36
CA VAL A 445 -5.49 3.07 -5.70
C VAL A 445 -5.32 2.14 -6.91
N ARG A 446 -4.44 2.48 -7.87
CA ARG A 446 -4.09 1.60 -9.01
C ARG A 446 -3.26 0.37 -8.65
N ALA A 447 -2.63 0.36 -7.49
CA ALA A 447 -1.86 -0.78 -7.00
C ALA A 447 -2.70 -1.58 -6.00
N ASN A 448 -2.64 -1.23 -4.71
CA ASN A 448 -3.53 -1.76 -3.67
C ASN A 448 -3.58 -0.76 -2.51
N GLN A 449 -4.70 -0.04 -2.36
CA GLN A 449 -4.84 1.06 -1.40
C GLN A 449 -4.50 0.70 0.05
N TYR A 450 -4.71 -0.57 0.43
CA TYR A 450 -4.53 -1.07 1.78
C TYR A 450 -3.42 -2.13 1.89
N GLY A 451 -2.40 -2.01 1.05
CA GLY A 451 -1.22 -2.87 1.11
C GLY A 451 -0.14 -2.42 0.13
N CYS A 452 0.01 -3.16 -0.96
CA CYS A 452 1.07 -2.98 -1.95
C CYS A 452 0.93 -1.66 -2.73
N SER A 453 1.38 -0.55 -2.13
CA SER A 453 1.23 0.81 -2.68
C SER A 453 2.49 1.65 -2.45
N CYS A 454 2.49 2.87 -2.99
CA CYS A 454 3.54 3.85 -2.72
C CYS A 454 3.27 4.74 -1.48
N ARG A 455 2.12 4.56 -0.81
CA ARG A 455 1.82 5.17 0.49
C ARG A 455 2.43 4.28 1.57
N GLY A 456 3.35 4.83 2.36
CA GLY A 456 3.93 4.14 3.53
C GLY A 456 3.10 4.33 4.80
N GLU A 457 3.45 3.63 5.86
CA GLU A 457 2.59 3.50 7.05
C GLU A 457 2.69 4.68 8.03
N GLY A 458 1.56 5.01 8.66
CA GLY A 458 1.47 6.09 9.64
C GLY A 458 1.88 7.44 9.04
N SER A 459 2.88 8.08 9.66
CA SER A 459 3.43 9.36 9.18
C SER A 459 4.25 9.26 7.90
N GLU A 460 4.80 8.08 7.56
CA GLU A 460 5.66 7.87 6.38
C GLU A 460 4.85 7.83 5.07
N GLY A 461 4.08 8.88 4.76
CA GLY A 461 3.05 8.85 3.72
C GLY A 461 3.52 8.62 2.28
N GLY A 462 4.83 8.55 2.01
CA GLY A 462 5.39 8.14 0.73
C GLY A 462 4.93 9.01 -0.45
N CYS A 463 4.16 8.44 -1.37
CA CYS A 463 3.57 9.16 -2.50
C CYS A 463 2.33 10.01 -2.15
N GLY A 464 1.92 10.10 -0.89
CA GLY A 464 0.98 11.12 -0.42
C GLY A 464 -0.43 10.64 -0.11
N GLU A 465 -0.90 11.01 1.09
CA GLU A 465 -2.29 10.91 1.56
C GLU A 465 -2.68 12.22 2.26
N LEU A 466 -3.71 12.90 1.76
CA LEU A 466 -4.28 14.13 2.32
C LEU A 466 -5.71 13.85 2.82
N ASP A 467 -5.89 13.78 4.14
CA ASP A 467 -7.22 13.80 4.74
C ASP A 467 -7.78 15.21 4.64
N ILE A 468 -8.90 15.36 3.93
CA ILE A 468 -9.57 16.66 3.72
C ILE A 468 -10.58 16.90 4.84
N ALA A 469 -11.30 15.86 5.23
CA ALA A 469 -12.24 15.87 6.35
C ALA A 469 -12.48 14.43 6.83
N GLU A 470 -11.73 13.97 7.85
CA GLU A 470 -12.01 12.69 8.53
C GLU A 470 -12.57 12.91 9.95
N VAL A 471 -13.59 12.14 10.32
CA VAL A 471 -13.95 11.90 11.73
C VAL A 471 -13.04 10.82 12.32
N ILE A 472 -11.94 11.25 12.95
CA ILE A 472 -10.95 10.37 13.61
C ILE A 472 -11.38 9.94 15.02
N GLU A 473 -10.76 8.89 15.57
CA GLU A 473 -11.12 8.36 16.89
C GLU A 473 -10.69 9.22 18.10
N THR A 474 -9.82 10.21 17.93
CA THR A 474 -9.45 11.15 19.01
C THR A 474 -10.65 12.01 19.43
N ASN A 475 -11.56 12.31 18.50
CA ASN A 475 -12.84 12.92 18.81
C ASN A 475 -13.85 11.86 19.29
N THR A 476 -14.04 11.78 20.60
CA THR A 476 -15.00 10.83 21.22
C THR A 476 -16.46 11.16 20.90
N ASP A 477 -16.80 12.44 20.74
CA ASP A 477 -18.17 12.89 20.39
C ASP A 477 -18.46 12.74 18.89
N LYS A 478 -17.41 12.60 18.06
CA LYS A 478 -17.48 12.40 16.60
C LYS A 478 -18.25 13.51 15.87
N ASP A 479 -18.20 14.73 16.41
CA ASP A 479 -18.96 15.93 16.04
C ASP A 479 -18.17 16.94 15.17
N LYS A 480 -16.89 16.64 14.87
CA LYS A 480 -15.96 17.49 14.11
C LYS A 480 -15.12 16.62 13.16
N VAL A 481 -14.47 17.27 12.21
CA VAL A 481 -13.54 16.63 11.25
C VAL A 481 -12.12 17.18 11.40
N SER A 482 -11.14 16.31 11.18
CA SER A 482 -9.70 16.61 11.13
C SER A 482 -9.19 16.63 9.68
N THR A 483 -8.01 17.22 9.49
CA THR A 483 -7.25 17.19 8.22
C THR A 483 -5.78 16.91 8.51
N HIS A 484 -5.14 16.04 7.74
CA HIS A 484 -3.72 15.69 7.84
C HIS A 484 -3.14 15.52 6.43
N TYR A 485 -1.85 15.81 6.26
CA TYR A 485 -1.15 15.49 5.01
C TYR A 485 0.11 14.67 5.30
N TYR A 486 0.07 13.39 4.95
CA TYR A 486 1.17 12.45 5.10
C TYR A 486 1.91 12.32 3.77
N PHE A 487 3.24 12.50 3.76
CA PHE A 487 4.05 12.42 2.55
C PHE A 487 5.52 12.04 2.84
N LEU A 488 6.19 11.55 1.79
CA LEU A 488 7.62 11.22 1.78
C LEU A 488 8.02 10.31 2.97
N ASP A 489 9.00 10.72 3.76
CA ASP A 489 9.54 10.01 4.92
C ASP A 489 8.85 10.37 6.25
N GLY A 490 7.76 11.14 6.21
CA GLY A 490 7.06 11.60 7.42
C GLY A 490 7.85 12.57 8.30
N SER A 491 8.99 13.10 7.82
CA SER A 491 9.80 14.09 8.55
C SER A 491 9.04 15.40 8.82
N VAL A 492 7.97 15.66 8.06
CA VAL A 492 6.91 16.61 8.39
C VAL A 492 5.58 15.86 8.26
N SER A 493 4.72 15.96 9.28
CA SER A 493 3.38 15.33 9.31
C SER A 493 2.33 16.37 9.76
N PRO A 494 2.07 17.40 8.96
CA PRO A 494 1.21 18.53 9.33
C PRO A 494 -0.28 18.17 9.33
N GLY A 495 -1.07 18.90 10.11
CA GLY A 495 -2.52 18.75 10.15
C GLY A 495 -3.22 19.67 11.14
N GLY A 496 -4.55 19.62 11.10
CA GLY A 496 -5.47 20.36 11.95
C GLY A 496 -6.53 19.44 12.52
N ASP A 497 -6.33 19.00 13.76
CA ASP A 497 -7.28 18.15 14.45
C ASP A 497 -8.56 18.92 14.75
N ASN A 498 -9.74 18.35 14.44
CA ASN A 498 -11.04 18.96 14.76
C ASN A 498 -11.25 20.39 14.18
N TYR A 499 -10.63 20.71 13.04
CA TYR A 499 -10.61 22.08 12.48
C TYR A 499 -11.98 22.63 12.10
N ALA A 500 -12.92 21.75 11.72
CA ALA A 500 -14.26 22.08 11.25
C ALA A 500 -15.35 21.24 11.94
N ALA A 501 -16.58 21.75 11.95
CA ALA A 501 -17.72 21.03 12.49
C ALA A 501 -18.17 19.93 11.51
N ARG A 502 -18.58 18.77 12.02
CA ARG A 502 -19.08 17.69 11.17
C ARG A 502 -20.45 18.10 10.61
N PRO A 503 -20.66 18.05 9.28
CA PRO A 503 -21.94 18.44 8.67
C PRO A 503 -22.99 17.32 8.84
N THR A 504 -23.56 17.15 10.04
CA THR A 504 -24.53 16.08 10.31
C THR A 504 -25.92 16.36 9.73
N ASP A 505 -26.42 17.58 9.89
CA ASP A 505 -27.84 17.91 9.75
C ASP A 505 -28.19 18.52 8.38
N SER A 506 -27.21 19.11 7.71
CA SER A 506 -27.34 19.77 6.41
C SER A 506 -26.05 19.66 5.61
N ALA A 507 -26.12 19.96 4.32
CA ALA A 507 -24.93 20.04 3.47
C ALA A 507 -24.10 21.32 3.72
N VAL A 508 -22.78 21.20 3.74
CA VAL A 508 -21.77 22.28 3.56
C VAL A 508 -21.07 22.09 2.21
N THR A 509 -19.99 22.81 1.90
CA THR A 509 -19.16 22.57 0.69
C THR A 509 -17.66 22.74 0.98
N TYR A 510 -16.87 21.67 0.98
CA TYR A 510 -15.42 21.73 0.97
C TYR A 510 -14.89 22.07 -0.43
N VAL A 511 -14.08 23.12 -0.53
CA VAL A 511 -13.23 23.44 -1.68
C VAL A 511 -11.79 23.15 -1.25
N THR A 512 -11.17 22.13 -1.85
CA THR A 512 -9.74 21.80 -1.67
C THR A 512 -8.97 22.31 -2.89
N ILE A 513 -8.08 23.28 -2.68
CA ILE A 513 -7.23 23.90 -3.70
C ILE A 513 -5.80 23.43 -3.46
N ILE A 514 -5.16 22.93 -4.51
CA ILE A 514 -3.74 22.58 -4.56
C ILE A 514 -3.11 23.52 -5.60
N ASP A 515 -2.14 24.31 -5.18
CA ASP A 515 -1.49 25.35 -5.99
C ASP A 515 0.03 25.29 -5.80
N ASN A 516 0.77 24.84 -6.84
CA ASN A 516 2.23 24.77 -6.83
C ASN A 516 2.94 26.07 -7.19
N SER A 517 2.22 27.19 -7.34
CA SER A 517 2.84 28.48 -7.55
C SER A 517 3.59 28.96 -6.29
N SER A 518 4.54 29.87 -6.50
CA SER A 518 5.35 30.50 -5.44
C SER A 518 6.14 29.53 -4.55
N SER A 519 5.57 29.09 -3.42
CA SER A 519 6.16 28.15 -2.46
C SER A 519 5.32 26.90 -2.24
N GLY A 520 4.25 26.72 -3.04
CA GLY A 520 3.25 25.69 -2.81
C GLY A 520 2.24 26.11 -1.74
N THR A 521 0.99 25.68 -1.91
CA THR A 521 -0.08 25.78 -0.92
C THR A 521 -1.11 24.68 -1.17
N VAL A 522 -1.60 24.07 -0.08
CA VAL A 522 -2.85 23.30 -0.10
C VAL A 522 -3.83 24.00 0.85
N LYS A 523 -4.95 24.47 0.32
CA LYS A 523 -5.99 25.19 1.07
C LYS A 523 -7.26 24.37 1.06
N ILE A 524 -7.84 24.12 2.23
CA ILE A 524 -9.19 23.57 2.38
C ILE A 524 -10.06 24.69 2.94
N ILE A 525 -11.21 24.96 2.34
CA ILE A 525 -12.24 25.85 2.90
C ILE A 525 -13.58 25.14 2.89
N GLU A 526 -14.41 25.43 3.88
CA GLU A 526 -15.80 25.01 4.00
C GLU A 526 -16.71 26.21 3.73
N LEU A 527 -17.66 26.05 2.81
CA LEU A 527 -18.70 27.03 2.48
C LEU A 527 -20.07 26.50 2.90
N GLY A 528 -21.11 27.35 2.87
CA GLY A 528 -22.49 26.87 2.92
C GLY A 528 -22.79 25.84 1.83
N GLY A 529 -23.73 24.91 2.09
CA GLY A 529 -24.07 23.85 1.13
C GLY A 529 -24.53 24.39 -0.22
N ASP A 530 -25.22 25.52 -0.24
CA ASP A 530 -25.75 26.17 -1.44
C ASP A 530 -24.97 27.45 -1.84
N ASP A 531 -23.81 27.69 -1.22
CA ASP A 531 -22.95 28.87 -1.48
C ASP A 531 -22.09 28.71 -2.75
N PHE A 532 -21.92 27.47 -3.23
CA PHE A 532 -21.22 27.17 -4.48
C PHE A 532 -22.24 26.84 -5.58
N ASP A 533 -22.30 27.67 -6.62
CA ASP A 533 -23.04 27.35 -7.86
C ASP A 533 -22.32 26.21 -8.60
N PHE A 534 -22.98 25.06 -8.65
CA PHE A 534 -22.45 23.81 -9.19
C PHE A 534 -22.83 23.55 -10.66
N ASP A 535 -23.60 24.43 -11.29
CA ASP A 535 -23.96 24.31 -12.71
C ASP A 535 -23.02 25.12 -13.63
N VAL A 536 -21.91 25.64 -13.08
CA VAL A 536 -20.92 26.47 -13.78
C VAL A 536 -19.88 25.67 -14.57
N ASP A 537 -19.43 26.23 -15.68
CA ASP A 537 -18.34 25.67 -16.51
C ASP A 537 -16.93 26.06 -16.03
N ALA A 538 -16.80 27.02 -15.11
CA ALA A 538 -15.52 27.53 -14.61
C ALA A 538 -15.64 28.35 -13.31
N VAL A 539 -14.57 28.36 -12.52
CA VAL A 539 -14.30 29.36 -11.47
C VAL A 539 -13.18 30.30 -11.98
N SER A 540 -13.25 31.60 -11.67
CA SER A 540 -12.24 32.57 -12.11
C SER A 540 -10.95 32.49 -11.30
N ALA A 541 -9.81 32.84 -11.91
CA ALA A 541 -8.53 32.91 -11.20
C ALA A 541 -8.61 33.86 -9.99
N ASP A 542 -9.20 35.05 -10.15
CA ASP A 542 -9.41 36.01 -9.07
C ASP A 542 -10.17 35.41 -7.87
N GLN A 543 -11.17 34.55 -8.12
CA GLN A 543 -11.92 33.86 -7.07
C GLN A 543 -11.06 32.79 -6.37
N VAL A 544 -10.32 31.99 -7.12
CA VAL A 544 -9.38 30.99 -6.56
C VAL A 544 -8.31 31.67 -5.71
N THR A 545 -7.70 32.75 -6.20
CA THR A 545 -6.75 33.56 -5.43
C THR A 545 -7.39 34.10 -4.15
N SER A 546 -8.62 34.63 -4.20
CA SER A 546 -9.30 35.13 -2.99
C SER A 546 -9.61 34.06 -1.95
N TRP A 547 -9.76 32.80 -2.36
CA TRP A 547 -9.93 31.65 -1.46
C TRP A 547 -8.61 31.15 -0.86
N VAL A 548 -7.52 31.18 -1.65
CA VAL A 548 -6.17 30.89 -1.16
C VAL A 548 -5.70 31.95 -0.16
N GLU A 549 -5.91 33.24 -0.47
CA GLU A 549 -5.53 34.39 0.38
C GLU A 549 -6.48 34.62 1.57
N ALA A 550 -7.63 33.94 1.64
CA ALA A 550 -8.57 34.07 2.74
C ALA A 550 -7.92 33.72 4.11
N SER A 551 -8.40 34.37 5.18
CA SER A 551 -8.01 34.05 6.55
C SER A 551 -8.28 32.58 6.89
N VAL A 552 -7.58 32.09 7.92
CA VAL A 552 -7.82 30.75 8.47
C VAL A 552 -8.85 30.88 9.58
N GLU A 553 -10.12 30.71 9.21
CA GLU A 553 -11.20 30.49 10.18
C GLU A 553 -11.18 29.00 10.57
N ASN A 554 -11.02 28.64 11.85
CA ASN A 554 -11.14 27.25 12.31
C ASN A 554 -11.62 27.18 13.77
N LEU A 555 -12.07 26.00 14.22
CA LEU A 555 -12.65 25.80 15.56
C LEU A 555 -11.64 25.87 16.73
N LEU A 556 -10.35 26.11 16.47
CA LEU A 556 -9.27 26.18 17.46
C LEU A 556 -8.61 27.57 17.58
N GLY A 557 -9.13 28.59 16.88
CA GLY A 557 -8.61 29.98 16.86
C GLY A 557 -9.14 30.89 17.96
#